data_AF-A0A090AM43-F1
#
_entry.id   AF-A0A090AM43-F1
#
_cell.length_a   1.000
_cell.length_b   1.000
_cell.length_c   1.000
_cell.angle_alpha   90.00
_cell.angle_beta   90.00
_cell.angle_gamma   90.00
#
_symmetry.space_group_name_H-M   'P 1'
#
loop_
_entity.id
_entity.type
_entity.pdbx_description
1 polymer ?
#
loop_
_entity_poly.entity_id
_entity_poly.type
_entity_poly.pdbx_seq_one_letter_code
_entity_poly.pdbx_strand_id
1 'polypeptide(L)' 'MCSFCHQAKLLLKKKKVLFKEIKIDNDIEKRKEMINRSNRKTVPQIFIDNQHIGGCDDLYNLEKNRKLDFILKKNKNFSI' A
#
# COMPACT_ATOMS: atom_id res chain seq x y z
N MET A 1 -9.08 13.99 6.05
CA MET A 1 -9.52 12.64 6.53
C MET A 1 -9.85 11.79 5.32
N CYS A 2 -9.27 10.58 5.18
CA CYS A 2 -9.53 9.70 4.02
C CYS A 2 -9.98 8.31 4.49
N SER A 3 -11.24 7.97 4.23
CA SER A 3 -11.85 6.70 4.63
C SER A 3 -11.19 5.49 3.96
N PHE A 4 -10.76 5.63 2.71
CA PHE A 4 -10.06 4.58 1.95
C PHE A 4 -8.68 4.27 2.53
N CYS A 5 -7.92 5.29 2.95
CA CYS A 5 -6.65 5.09 3.64
C CYS A 5 -6.83 4.30 4.94
N HIS A 6 -7.93 4.54 5.67
CA HIS A 6 -8.20 3.82 6.91
C HIS A 6 -8.50 2.34 6.65
N GLN A 7 -9.34 2.04 5.65
CA GLN A 7 -9.67 0.66 5.26
C GLN A 7 -8.43 -0.14 4.82
N ALA A 8 -7.59 0.43 3.96
CA ALA A 8 -6.35 -0.21 3.53
C ALA A 8 -5.43 -0.58 4.72
N LYS A 9 -5.29 0.33 5.70
CA LYS A 9 -4.50 0.07 6.91
C LYS A 9 -5.11 -1.02 7.79
N LEU A 10 -6.44 -1.04 7.95
CA LEU A 10 -7.12 -2.09 8.71
C LEU A 10 -6.87 -3.46 8.09
N LEU A 11 -6.91 -3.57 6.77
CA LEU A 11 -6.62 -4.81 6.07
C LEU A 11 -5.18 -5.28 6.32
N LEU A 12 -4.19 -4.38 6.17
CA LEU A 12 -2.79 -4.70 6.43
C LEU A 12 -2.54 -5.08 7.91
N LYS A 13 -3.18 -4.38 8.85
CA LYS A 13 -3.15 -4.74 10.28
C LYS A 13 -3.77 -6.11 10.53
N LYS A 14 -4.90 -6.44 9.91
CA LYS A 14 -5.55 -7.75 10.03
C LYS A 14 -4.64 -8.88 9.52
N LYS A 15 -3.86 -8.59 8.47
CA LYS A 15 -2.83 -9.50 7.94
C LYS A 15 -1.55 -9.54 8.79
N LYS A 16 -1.44 -8.73 9.85
CA LYS A 16 -0.27 -8.59 10.72
C LYS A 16 1.01 -8.26 9.95
N VAL A 17 0.87 -7.44 8.91
CA VAL A 17 1.99 -6.99 8.08
C VAL A 17 2.53 -5.68 8.65
N LEU A 18 3.85 -5.54 8.65
CA LEU A 18 4.51 -4.27 8.93
C LEU A 18 4.39 -3.35 7.70
N PHE A 19 3.82 -2.17 7.89
CA PHE A 19 3.71 -1.16 6.84
C PHE A 19 4.12 0.21 7.37
N LYS A 20 4.67 1.05 6.49
CA LYS A 20 5.01 2.43 6.81
C LYS A 20 3.96 3.35 6.23
N GLU A 21 3.35 4.17 7.09
CA GLU A 21 2.44 5.23 6.65
C GLU A 21 3.25 6.47 6.27
N ILE A 22 3.10 6.91 5.02
CA ILE A 22 3.65 8.19 4.55
C ILE A 22 2.49 9.16 4.41
N LYS A 23 2.42 10.14 5.30
CA LYS A 23 1.42 11.22 5.21
C LYS A 23 1.91 12.27 4.23
N ILE A 24 1.12 12.51 3.18
CA ILE A 24 1.39 13.52 2.15
C ILE A 24 0.44 14.73 2.24
N ASP A 25 -0.48 14.71 3.20
CA ASP A 25 -1.59 15.68 3.32
C ASP A 25 -1.08 17.12 3.48
N ASN A 26 -0.02 17.30 4.26
CA ASN A 26 0.59 18.62 4.55
C ASN A 26 1.99 18.78 3.93
N ASP A 27 2.41 17.88 3.05
CA ASP A 27 3.79 17.81 2.56
C ASP A 27 3.80 17.73 1.03
N ILE A 28 3.95 18.91 0.41
CA ILE A 28 3.88 19.10 -1.04
C ILE A 28 5.00 18.31 -1.74
N GLU A 29 6.18 18.24 -1.13
CA GLU A 29 7.32 17.51 -1.68
C GLU A 29 7.05 16.01 -1.66
N LYS A 30 6.59 15.45 -0.54
CA LYS A 30 6.18 14.04 -0.48
C LYS A 30 5.03 13.74 -1.43
N ARG A 31 4.10 14.67 -1.64
CA ARG A 31 3.03 14.52 -2.62
C ARG A 31 3.60 14.43 -4.04
N LYS A 32 4.55 15.29 -4.42
CA LYS A 32 5.22 15.23 -5.73
C LYS A 32 5.98 13.92 -5.90
N GLU A 33 6.73 13.48 -4.89
CA GLU A 33 7.44 12.20 -4.93
C GLU A 33 6.47 11.03 -5.09
N MET A 34 5.38 11.01 -4.34
CA MET A 34 4.33 9.98 -4.44
C MET A 34 3.69 9.97 -5.84
N ILE A 35 3.40 11.13 -6.44
CA ILE A 35 2.88 11.23 -7.81
C ILE A 35 3.90 10.69 -8.81
N ASN A 36 5.17 11.06 -8.66
CA ASN A 36 6.24 10.59 -9.55
C ASN A 36 6.43 9.07 -9.46
N ARG A 37 6.31 8.49 -8.26
CA ARG A 37 6.44 7.04 -8.04
C ARG A 37 5.21 6.23 -8.47
N SER A 38 4.00 6.75 -8.26
CA SER A 38 2.75 6.03 -8.57
C SER A 38 2.19 6.34 -9.95
N ASN A 39 2.70 7.39 -10.59
CA ASN A 39 2.11 8.03 -11.77
C ASN A 39 0.62 8.39 -11.58
N ARG A 40 0.14 8.52 -10.34
CA ARG A 40 -1.25 8.80 -9.97
C ARG A 40 -1.31 9.94 -8.96
N LYS A 41 -2.38 10.74 -9.04
CA LYS A 41 -2.61 11.90 -8.15
C LYS A 41 -3.58 11.61 -7.01
N THR A 42 -4.23 10.45 -7.01
CA THR A 42 -5.26 10.07 -6.04
C THR A 42 -4.65 9.33 -4.84
N VAL A 43 -5.33 9.30 -3.70
CA VAL A 43 -4.94 8.51 -2.52
C VAL A 43 -6.05 7.53 -2.16
N PRO A 44 -5.73 6.39 -1.49
CA PRO A 44 -4.39 5.91 -1.11
C PRO A 44 -3.59 5.40 -2.32
N GLN A 45 -2.26 5.46 -2.24
CA GLN A 45 -1.35 4.73 -3.12
C GLN A 45 -0.60 3.72 -2.28
N ILE A 46 -0.71 2.44 -2.63
CA ILE A 46 -0.14 1.34 -1.87
C ILE A 46 1.03 0.77 -2.66
N PHE A 47 2.14 0.65 -1.96
CA PHE A 47 3.37 0.07 -2.47
C PHE A 47 3.76 -1.09 -1.57
N ILE A 48 4.11 -2.23 -2.17
CA ILE A 48 4.63 -3.40 -1.48
C ILE A 48 5.96 -3.74 -2.17
N ASP A 49 7.07 -3.74 -1.43
CA ASP A 49 8.43 -4.02 -1.96
C ASP A 49 8.78 -3.24 -3.23
N ASN A 50 8.61 -1.91 -3.18
CA ASN A 50 8.77 -0.99 -4.32
C ASN A 50 7.83 -1.25 -5.52
N GLN A 51 6.98 -2.27 -5.48
CA GLN A 51 5.97 -2.50 -6.49
C GLN A 51 4.73 -1.65 -6.19
N HIS A 52 4.33 -0.86 -7.17
CA HIS A 52 3.07 -0.12 -7.11
C HIS A 52 1.90 -1.08 -7.30
N ILE A 53 1.09 -1.23 -6.25
CA ILE A 53 -0.11 -2.07 -6.27
C ILE A 53 -1.31 -1.30 -6.80
N GLY A 54 -1.39 0.00 -6.47
CA GLY A 54 -2.50 0.86 -6.84
C GLY A 54 -3.22 1.42 -5.61
N GLY A 55 -4.55 1.51 -5.71
CA GLY A 55 -5.41 2.10 -4.69
C GLY A 55 -5.96 1.12 -3.66
N CYS A 56 -6.91 1.60 -2.86
CA CYS A 56 -7.61 0.78 -1.87
C CYS A 56 -8.33 -0.40 -2.56
N ASP A 57 -9.03 -0.14 -3.67
CA ASP A 57 -9.74 -1.16 -4.44
C ASP A 57 -8.81 -2.24 -4.97
N ASP A 58 -7.65 -1.86 -5.51
CA ASP A 58 -6.64 -2.79 -6.00
C ASP A 58 -6.15 -3.72 -4.86
N LEU A 59 -5.90 -3.17 -3.67
CA LEU A 59 -5.50 -3.95 -2.50
C LEU A 59 -6.58 -4.96 -2.09
N TYR A 60 -7.84 -4.53 -2.00
CA TYR A 60 -8.96 -5.42 -1.65
C TYR A 60 -9.20 -6.46 -2.75
N ASN A 61 -9.01 -6.11 -4.01
CA ASN A 61 -9.11 -7.05 -5.11
C ASN A 61 -8.03 -8.14 -5.00
N LEU A 62 -6.79 -7.78 -4.67
CA LEU A 62 -5.73 -8.76 -4.41
C LEU A 62 -6.03 -9.65 -3.20
N GLU A 63 -6.65 -9.09 -2.15
CA GLU A 63 -7.08 -9.88 -0.99
C GLU A 63 -8.17 -10.89 -1.36
N LYS A 64 -9.21 -10.45 -2.08
CA LYS A 64 -10.28 -11.32 -2.58
C LYS A 64 -9.74 -12.47 -3.42
N ASN A 65 -8.74 -12.19 -4.25
CA ASN A 65 -8.06 -13.19 -5.08
C ASN A 65 -7.00 -14.01 -4.32
N ARG A 66 -6.83 -13.82 -3.00
CA ARG A 66 -5.75 -14.41 -2.17
C ARG A 66 -4.32 -14.14 -2.68
N LYS A 67 -4.15 -13.29 -3.69
CA LYS A 67 -2.84 -12.88 -4.23
C LYS A 67 -2.08 -11.99 -3.27
N LEU A 68 -2.79 -11.19 -2.47
CA LEU A 68 -2.17 -10.32 -1.47
C LEU A 68 -1.31 -11.13 -0.48
N ASP A 69 -1.83 -12.27 0.00
CA ASP A 69 -1.09 -13.14 0.92
C ASP A 69 0.19 -13.68 0.27
N PHE A 70 0.13 -14.07 -1.00
CA PHE A 70 1.30 -14.54 -1.75
C PHE A 70 2.36 -13.45 -1.92
N ILE A 71 1.95 -12.23 -2.28
CA ILE A 71 2.85 -11.07 -2.42
C ILE A 71 3.52 -10.78 -1.07
N LEU A 72 2.75 -10.78 0.01
CA LEU A 72 3.28 -10.53 1.36
C LEU A 72 4.21 -11.66 1.86
N LYS A 73 3.90 -12.93 1.53
CA LYS A 73 4.73 -14.08 1.93
C LYS A 73 6.06 -14.12 1.19
N LYS A 74 6.09 -13.71 -0.08
CA LYS A 74 7.31 -13.69 -0.91
C LYS A 74 8.43 -12.85 -0.28
N ASN A 75 8.07 -11.87 0.55
CA ASN A 75 9.02 -10.93 1.16
C ASN A 75 9.41 -11.30 2.59
N LYS A 76 9.05 -12.51 3.06
CA LYS A 76 9.78 -13.16 4.15
C LYS A 76 11.06 -13.74 3.55
N ASN A 77 12.11 -12.92 3.51
CA ASN A 77 13.46 -13.33 3.15
C ASN A 77 13.76 -14.70 3.77
N PHE A 78 13.90 -15.71 2.92
CA PHE A 78 14.62 -16.91 3.27
C PHE A 78 16.10 -16.54 3.26
N SER A 79 16.63 -16.26 4.45
CA SER A 79 18.07 -16.38 4.70
C SER A 79 18.31 -17.80 5.20
N ILE A 80 18.98 -18.61 4.38
CA ILE A 80 19.80 -19.73 4.82
C ILE A 80 21.23 -19.25 4.98
#